data_AF-A0AAE8SGP2-F1
#
_entry.id   AF-A0AAE8SGP2-F1
#
_cell.length_a   1.000
_cell.length_b   1.000
_cell.length_c   1.000
_cell.angle_alpha   90.00
_cell.angle_beta   90.00
_cell.angle_gamma   90.00
#
_symmetry.space_group_name_H-M   'P 1'
#
loop_
_entity.id
_entity.type
_entity.pdbx_description
1 polymer ?
#
loop_
_entity_poly.entity_id
_entity_poly.type
_entity_poly.pdbx_seq_one_letter_code
_entity_poly.pdbx_strand_id
1 'polypeptide(L)'
;MAAPNLGFSSTRSLVLFSIFGGVLFLFSTLQLPYIDIDRVFCAAGDPWSVPGECYWFQKPGLMRNGMLLHLSTILPAGALVCIQFVPALRQAKYAKFHRINGYVVLVLSGLGTIGALIIEKRAMGGRLSNRVGTWILCTLFTGASFMGLVSIKKRRFEEHRAWMLRAWFWV
;
A
#
# COMPACT_ATOMS: atom_id res chain seq x y z
N MET A 1 33.34 -8.04 -3.76
CA MET A 1 32.22 -9.00 -3.85
C MET A 1 31.06 -8.27 -4.48
N ALA A 2 30.62 -8.65 -5.69
CA ALA A 2 29.45 -8.04 -6.31
C ALA A 2 28.21 -8.45 -5.50
N ALA A 3 27.44 -7.48 -5.00
CA ALA A 3 26.16 -7.78 -4.38
C ALA A 3 25.33 -8.63 -5.35
N PRO A 4 24.65 -9.70 -4.88
CA PRO A 4 23.76 -10.44 -5.76
C PRO A 4 22.71 -9.45 -6.28
N ASN A 5 22.75 -9.15 -7.58
CA ASN A 5 21.95 -8.07 -8.17
C ASN A 5 20.44 -8.34 -8.14
N LEU A 6 19.93 -9.34 -7.40
CA LEU A 6 18.51 -9.71 -7.27
C LEU A 6 17.73 -9.77 -8.61
N GLY A 7 18.44 -10.03 -9.71
CA GLY A 7 17.90 -10.04 -11.07
C GLY A 7 17.74 -8.66 -11.73
N PHE A 8 18.18 -7.57 -11.13
CA PHE A 8 18.19 -6.23 -11.72
C PHE A 8 19.22 -6.14 -12.87
N SER A 9 18.81 -5.48 -13.95
CA SER A 9 19.65 -5.28 -15.15
C SER A 9 20.71 -4.19 -14.99
N SER A 10 20.56 -3.31 -13.99
CA SER A 10 21.53 -2.24 -13.72
C SER A 10 21.62 -1.92 -12.23
N THR A 11 22.81 -1.48 -11.78
CA THR A 11 23.05 -1.01 -10.42
C THR A 11 22.14 0.17 -10.08
N ARG A 12 21.87 1.07 -11.04
CA ARG A 12 20.94 2.19 -10.85
C ARG A 12 19.55 1.71 -10.46
N SER A 13 19.01 0.70 -11.14
CA SER A 13 17.69 0.14 -10.81
C SER A 13 17.67 -0.51 -9.44
N LEU A 14 18.76 -1.19 -9.06
CA LEU A 14 18.91 -1.78 -7.71
C LEU A 14 18.93 -0.69 -6.63
N VAL A 15 19.69 0.39 -6.83
CA VAL A 15 19.77 1.52 -5.89
C VAL A 15 18.40 2.20 -5.75
N LEU A 16 17.72 2.50 -6.86
CA LEU A 16 16.38 3.10 -6.82
C LEU A 16 15.39 2.20 -6.09
N PHE A 17 15.39 0.89 -6.37
CA PHE A 17 14.54 -0.05 -5.65
C PHE A 17 14.87 -0.09 -4.15
N SER A 18 16.14 -0.07 -3.79
CA SER A 18 16.58 -0.10 -2.38
C SER A 18 16.13 1.16 -1.63
N ILE A 19 16.16 2.33 -2.28
CA ILE A 19 15.66 3.58 -1.68
C ILE A 19 14.14 3.55 -1.61
N PHE A 20 13.44 3.53 -2.75
CA PHE A 20 11.99 3.70 -2.76
C PHE A 20 11.24 2.48 -2.22
N GLY A 21 11.60 1.28 -2.67
CA GLY A 21 11.02 0.03 -2.18
C GLY A 21 11.44 -0.29 -0.75
N GLY A 22 12.69 0.01 -0.37
CA GLY A 22 13.16 -0.17 1.00
C GLY A 22 12.47 0.77 1.98
N VAL A 23 12.33 2.06 1.64
CA VAL A 23 11.60 3.04 2.47
C VAL A 23 10.12 2.66 2.58
N LEU A 24 9.46 2.26 1.49
CA LEU A 24 8.07 1.80 1.54
C LEU A 24 7.93 0.57 2.44
N PHE A 25 8.80 -0.43 2.28
CA PHE A 25 8.80 -1.63 3.11
C PHE A 25 8.98 -1.31 4.59
N LEU A 26 9.94 -0.43 4.91
CA LEU A 26 10.22 -0.02 6.27
C LEU A 26 9.05 0.77 6.86
N PHE A 27 8.48 1.72 6.13
CA PHE A 27 7.29 2.44 6.55
C PHE A 27 6.13 1.48 6.82
N SER A 28 5.79 0.62 5.86
CA SER A 28 4.69 -0.33 6.01
C SER A 28 4.84 -1.26 7.21
N THR A 29 6.07 -1.70 7.51
CA THR A 29 6.34 -2.63 8.63
C THR A 29 6.39 -1.92 9.98
N LEU A 30 7.04 -0.75 10.06
CA LEU A 30 7.13 0.02 11.30
C LEU A 30 5.77 0.59 11.76
N GLN A 31 4.83 0.80 10.84
CA GLN A 31 3.49 1.31 11.18
C GLN A 31 2.49 0.21 11.56
N LEU A 32 2.84 -1.09 11.46
CA LEU A 32 1.94 -2.19 11.85
C LEU A 32 1.37 -2.07 13.28
N PRO A 33 2.10 -1.58 14.29
CA PRO A 33 1.54 -1.37 15.63
C PRO A 33 0.33 -0.43 15.68
N TYR A 34 0.17 0.48 14.70
CA TYR A 34 -0.98 1.40 14.65
C TYR A 34 -2.31 0.71 14.35
N ILE A 35 -2.29 -0.56 13.93
CA ILE A 35 -3.50 -1.38 13.82
C ILE A 35 -4.19 -1.50 15.20
N ASP A 36 -3.42 -1.48 16.30
CA ASP A 36 -3.98 -1.35 17.64
C ASP A 36 -4.39 0.11 17.90
N ILE A 37 -5.66 0.39 17.60
CA ILE A 37 -6.20 1.74 17.73
C ILE A 37 -6.14 2.23 19.18
N ASP A 38 -6.47 1.39 20.16
CA ASP A 38 -6.70 1.86 21.52
C ASP A 38 -5.39 2.02 22.32
N ARG A 39 -4.41 1.14 22.07
CA ARG A 39 -3.16 1.11 22.84
C ARG A 39 -2.02 1.85 22.19
N VAL A 40 -2.04 2.04 20.86
CA VAL A 40 -0.94 2.66 20.12
C VAL A 40 -1.40 3.90 19.36
N PHE A 41 -2.31 3.76 18.39
CA PHE A 41 -2.67 4.89 17.53
C PHE A 41 -3.35 6.03 18.33
N CYS A 42 -4.26 5.66 19.21
CA CYS A 42 -4.98 6.54 20.13
C CYS A 42 -4.67 6.23 21.59
N ALA A 43 -3.40 5.96 21.89
CA ALA A 43 -2.94 5.75 23.25
C ALA A 43 -3.35 6.91 24.18
N ALA A 44 -3.73 6.60 25.41
CA ALA A 44 -4.11 7.61 26.39
C ALA A 44 -2.89 8.48 26.77
N GLY A 45 -3.03 9.80 26.68
CA GLY A 45 -2.00 10.77 27.05
C GLY A 45 -1.06 11.16 25.90
N ASP A 46 -0.58 10.20 25.12
CA ASP A 46 0.37 10.43 24.03
C ASP A 46 -0.01 9.66 22.74
N PRO A 47 -1.08 10.09 22.04
CA PRO A 47 -1.53 9.41 20.83
C PRO A 47 -0.65 9.76 19.62
N TRP A 48 -0.36 8.77 18.78
CA TRP A 48 0.28 8.98 17.46
C TRP A 48 -0.65 9.61 16.42
N SER A 49 -1.96 9.59 16.66
CA SER A 49 -2.96 10.21 15.80
C SER A 49 -2.84 11.74 15.79
N VAL A 50 -3.35 12.38 14.74
CA VAL A 50 -3.50 13.84 14.72
C VAL A 50 -4.55 14.27 15.75
N PRO A 51 -4.37 15.44 16.44
CA PRO A 51 -5.32 15.90 17.44
C PRO A 51 -6.77 15.90 16.94
N GLY A 52 -7.65 15.26 17.72
CA GLY A 52 -9.09 15.16 17.45
C GLY A 52 -9.56 13.93 16.68
N GLU A 53 -8.65 13.14 16.08
CA GLU A 53 -9.04 11.94 15.32
C GLU A 53 -9.57 10.80 16.20
N CYS A 54 -9.00 10.64 17.40
CA CYS A 54 -9.37 9.59 18.33
C CYS A 54 -10.84 9.65 18.76
N TYR A 55 -11.46 10.83 18.76
CA TYR A 55 -12.89 10.98 19.01
C TYR A 55 -13.75 10.13 18.06
N TRP A 56 -13.31 9.96 16.80
CA TRP A 56 -14.02 9.20 15.78
C TRP A 56 -13.58 7.73 15.72
N PHE A 57 -12.30 7.43 15.95
CA PHE A 57 -11.74 6.09 15.77
C PHE A 57 -11.77 5.20 17.01
N GLN A 58 -11.86 5.76 18.22
CA GLN A 58 -12.01 4.95 19.44
C GLN A 58 -13.45 4.45 19.64
N LYS A 59 -14.45 5.14 19.09
CA LYS A 59 -15.86 4.75 19.25
C LYS A 59 -16.22 3.58 18.33
N PRO A 60 -17.03 2.60 18.80
CA PRO A 60 -17.59 1.58 17.93
C PRO A 60 -18.37 2.22 16.78
N GLY A 61 -18.17 1.73 15.56
CA GLY A 61 -18.90 2.19 14.39
C GLY A 61 -18.08 2.19 13.11
N LEU A 62 -18.68 2.75 12.06
CA LEU A 62 -18.15 2.71 10.70
C LEU A 62 -16.75 3.35 10.59
N MET A 63 -16.48 4.44 11.31
CA MET A 63 -15.19 5.14 11.27
C MET A 63 -14.05 4.28 11.81
N ARG A 64 -14.26 3.67 12.98
CA ARG A 64 -13.32 2.73 13.58
C ARG A 64 -13.08 1.52 12.68
N ASN A 65 -14.15 0.92 12.16
CA ASN A 65 -14.05 -0.24 11.28
C ASN A 65 -13.34 0.10 9.97
N GLY A 66 -13.59 1.29 9.41
CA GLY A 66 -12.90 1.80 8.23
C GLY A 66 -11.41 2.00 8.47
N MET A 67 -11.03 2.53 9.64
CA MET A 67 -9.63 2.71 10.02
C MET A 67 -8.92 1.37 10.21
N LEU A 68 -9.53 0.43 10.94
CA LEU A 68 -9.01 -0.93 11.10
C LEU A 68 -8.86 -1.62 9.75
N LEU A 69 -9.88 -1.55 8.89
CA LEU A 69 -9.84 -2.12 7.54
C LEU A 69 -8.70 -1.51 6.74
N HIS A 70 -8.55 -0.18 6.77
CA HIS A 70 -7.48 0.53 6.06
C HIS A 70 -6.10 0.05 6.51
N LEU A 71 -5.77 0.19 7.80
CA LEU A 71 -4.44 -0.14 8.33
C LEU A 71 -4.11 -1.63 8.21
N SER A 72 -5.06 -2.51 8.55
CA SER A 72 -4.84 -3.96 8.52
C SER A 72 -4.65 -4.53 7.11
N THR A 73 -4.97 -3.76 6.07
CA THR A 73 -4.85 -4.22 4.68
C THR A 73 -3.79 -3.46 3.91
N ILE A 74 -3.71 -2.13 4.02
CA ILE A 74 -2.75 -1.33 3.26
C ILE A 74 -1.31 -1.51 3.75
N LEU A 75 -1.10 -1.66 5.07
CA LEU A 75 0.24 -1.84 5.61
C LEU A 75 0.85 -3.19 5.19
N PRO A 76 0.15 -4.35 5.33
CA PRO A 76 0.66 -5.59 4.77
C PRO A 76 0.80 -5.54 3.24
N ALA A 77 -0.11 -4.88 2.52
CA ALA A 77 0.01 -4.75 1.06
C ALA A 77 1.27 -3.98 0.65
N GLY A 78 1.59 -2.87 1.31
CA GLY A 78 2.79 -2.08 1.06
C GLY A 78 4.08 -2.82 1.39
N ALA A 79 4.09 -3.69 2.41
CA ALA A 79 5.23 -4.56 2.65
C ALA A 79 5.37 -5.65 1.57
N LEU A 80 4.26 -6.32 1.22
CA LEU A 80 4.25 -7.43 0.27
C LEU A 80 4.51 -7.01 -1.18
N VAL A 81 4.13 -5.79 -1.57
CA VAL A 81 4.37 -5.30 -2.93
C VAL A 81 5.86 -5.08 -3.21
N CYS A 82 6.68 -4.75 -2.22
CA CYS A 82 8.12 -4.60 -2.44
C CYS A 82 8.73 -5.88 -2.99
N ILE A 83 8.20 -7.03 -2.57
CA ILE A 83 8.57 -8.36 -3.07
C ILE A 83 8.14 -8.54 -4.55
N GLN A 84 7.02 -7.95 -4.98
CA GLN A 84 6.56 -8.01 -6.37
C GLN A 84 7.53 -7.34 -7.35
N PHE A 85 8.23 -6.29 -6.92
CA PHE A 85 9.13 -5.53 -7.78
C PHE A 85 10.53 -6.13 -7.91
N VAL A 86 10.87 -7.13 -7.10
CA VAL A 86 12.15 -7.87 -7.20
C VAL A 86 12.19 -8.69 -8.49
N PRO A 87 13.10 -8.41 -9.45
CA PRO A 87 13.13 -9.11 -10.73
C PRO A 87 13.39 -10.61 -10.63
N ALA A 88 14.24 -11.07 -9.71
CA ALA A 88 14.52 -12.49 -9.51
C ALA A 88 13.25 -13.31 -9.21
N LEU A 89 12.25 -12.71 -8.56
CA LEU A 89 11.00 -13.39 -8.19
C LEU A 89 10.00 -13.52 -9.34
N ARG A 90 10.28 -12.87 -10.49
CA ARG A 90 9.48 -13.00 -11.71
C ARG A 90 9.93 -14.15 -12.62
N GLN A 91 11.04 -14.81 -12.29
CA GLN A 91 11.55 -15.95 -13.04
C GLN A 91 10.60 -17.16 -12.94
N ALA A 92 10.65 -18.08 -13.92
CA ALA A 92 9.74 -19.23 -14.02
C ALA A 92 9.63 -20.04 -12.71
N LYS A 93 10.75 -20.22 -11.99
CA LYS A 93 10.81 -20.91 -10.69
C LYS A 93 9.89 -20.29 -9.62
N TYR A 94 9.76 -18.97 -9.60
CA TYR A 94 9.01 -18.22 -8.58
C TYR A 94 7.72 -17.58 -9.14
N ALA A 95 7.41 -17.78 -10.42
CA ALA A 95 6.26 -17.16 -11.08
C ALA A 95 4.91 -17.47 -10.40
N LYS A 96 4.74 -18.69 -9.85
CA LYS A 96 3.54 -19.05 -9.08
C LYS A 96 3.43 -18.23 -7.79
N PHE A 97 4.53 -18.07 -7.07
CA PHE A 97 4.59 -17.25 -5.86
C PHE A 97 4.30 -15.78 -6.18
N HIS A 98 4.96 -15.23 -7.19
CA HIS A 98 4.73 -13.85 -7.65
C HIS A 98 3.25 -13.61 -7.97
N ARG A 99 2.61 -14.54 -8.69
CA ARG A 99 1.19 -14.44 -9.05
C ARG A 99 0.26 -14.49 -7.84
N ILE A 100 0.45 -15.43 -6.92
CA ILE A 100 -0.38 -15.54 -5.71
C ILE A 100 -0.21 -14.30 -4.84
N ASN A 101 1.03 -13.90 -4.57
CA ASN A 101 1.32 -12.69 -3.79
C ASN A 101 0.74 -11.44 -4.49
N GLY A 102 0.76 -11.37 -5.83
CA GLY A 102 0.19 -10.26 -6.59
C GLY A 102 -1.33 -10.13 -6.39
N TYR A 103 -2.06 -11.25 -6.39
CA TYR A 103 -3.50 -11.23 -6.09
C TYR A 103 -3.79 -10.86 -4.63
N VAL A 104 -3.01 -11.36 -3.68
CA VAL A 104 -3.13 -10.97 -2.27
C VAL A 104 -2.94 -9.46 -2.11
N VAL A 105 -1.86 -8.92 -2.68
CA VAL A 105 -1.58 -7.47 -2.68
C VAL A 105 -2.74 -6.68 -3.27
N LEU A 106 -3.28 -7.09 -4.42
CA LEU A 106 -4.40 -6.38 -5.06
C LEU A 106 -5.69 -6.41 -4.22
N VAL A 107 -6.03 -7.55 -3.61
CA VAL A 107 -7.20 -7.66 -2.73
C VAL A 107 -7.04 -6.77 -1.50
N LEU A 108 -5.90 -6.87 -0.82
CA LEU A 108 -5.61 -6.04 0.34
C LEU A 108 -5.63 -4.55 -0.01
N SER A 109 -5.04 -4.16 -1.15
CA SER A 109 -5.04 -2.75 -1.56
C SER A 109 -6.43 -2.23 -1.90
N GLY A 110 -7.29 -3.07 -2.49
CA GLY A 110 -8.69 -2.74 -2.74
C GLY A 110 -9.46 -2.50 -1.44
N LEU A 111 -9.33 -3.41 -0.47
CA LEU A 111 -9.93 -3.24 0.87
C LEU A 111 -9.38 -2.01 1.59
N GLY A 112 -8.08 -1.75 1.48
CA GLY A 112 -7.44 -0.58 2.06
C GLY A 112 -7.96 0.72 1.45
N THR A 113 -8.18 0.73 0.14
CA THR A 113 -8.78 1.86 -0.59
C THR A 113 -10.21 2.11 -0.12
N ILE A 114 -11.01 1.06 0.08
CA ILE A 114 -12.36 1.17 0.65
C ILE A 114 -12.30 1.76 2.07
N GLY A 115 -11.39 1.26 2.90
CA GLY A 115 -11.15 1.81 4.25
C GLY A 115 -10.82 3.31 4.23
N ALA A 116 -9.92 3.73 3.33
CA ALA A 116 -9.56 5.14 3.14
C ALA A 116 -10.76 6.01 2.77
N LEU A 117 -11.60 5.55 1.83
CA LEU A 117 -12.80 6.26 1.40
C LEU A 117 -13.88 6.33 2.49
N ILE A 118 -13.94 5.37 3.40
CA ILE A 118 -14.83 5.42 4.57
C ILE A 118 -14.39 6.53 5.53
N ILE A 119 -13.08 6.60 5.84
CA ILE A 119 -12.57 7.49 6.90
C ILE A 119 -12.32 8.94 6.45
N GLU A 120 -12.21 9.19 5.15
CA GLU A 120 -11.77 10.49 4.60
C GLU A 120 -12.58 11.70 5.07
N LYS A 121 -13.86 11.54 5.38
CA LYS A 121 -14.73 12.64 5.83
C LYS A 121 -14.32 13.22 7.18
N ARG A 122 -13.59 12.46 8.00
CA ARG A 122 -13.16 12.87 9.34
C ARG A 122 -11.65 12.86 9.51
N ALA A 123 -10.93 12.03 8.76
CA ALA A 123 -9.48 11.97 8.79
C ALA A 123 -8.87 13.36 8.53
N MET A 124 -7.82 13.69 9.28
CA MET A 124 -7.10 14.97 9.19
C MET A 124 -8.03 16.19 9.30
N GLY A 125 -9.05 16.11 10.17
CA GLY A 125 -10.05 17.17 10.38
C GLY A 125 -11.11 17.29 9.29
N GLY A 126 -11.17 16.35 8.33
CA GLY A 126 -12.23 16.31 7.31
C GLY A 126 -12.20 17.46 6.30
N ARG A 127 -11.07 18.17 6.19
CA ARG A 127 -10.89 19.30 5.26
C ARG A 127 -11.13 18.85 3.82
N LEU A 128 -11.79 19.70 3.03
CA LEU A 128 -12.07 19.40 1.62
C LEU A 128 -10.81 19.09 0.82
N SER A 129 -9.70 19.80 1.09
CA SER A 129 -8.41 19.55 0.45
C SER A 129 -7.93 18.10 0.65
N ASN A 130 -8.07 17.58 1.87
CA ASN A 130 -7.61 16.23 2.22
C ASN A 130 -8.49 15.18 1.54
N ARG A 131 -9.81 15.41 1.51
CA ARG A 131 -10.77 14.53 0.84
C ARG A 131 -10.55 14.46 -0.67
N VAL A 132 -10.35 15.61 -1.31
CA VAL A 132 -10.01 15.67 -2.74
C VAL A 132 -8.68 14.94 -2.99
N GLY A 133 -7.68 15.13 -2.14
CA GLY A 133 -6.43 14.37 -2.20
C GLY A 133 -6.66 12.86 -2.13
N THR A 134 -7.46 12.39 -1.16
CA THR A 134 -7.83 10.98 -1.03
C THR A 134 -8.57 10.46 -2.27
N TRP A 135 -9.54 11.20 -2.80
CA TRP A 135 -10.28 10.80 -4.01
C TRP A 135 -9.37 10.67 -5.23
N ILE A 136 -8.48 11.64 -5.45
CA ILE A 136 -7.53 11.61 -6.56
C ILE A 136 -6.63 10.38 -6.41
N LEU A 137 -6.04 10.18 -5.22
CA LEU A 137 -5.13 9.05 -4.98
C LEU A 137 -5.85 7.70 -5.13
N CYS A 138 -7.03 7.53 -4.54
CA CYS A 138 -7.82 6.31 -4.68
C CYS A 138 -8.18 6.02 -6.14
N THR A 139 -8.54 7.06 -6.91
CA THR A 139 -8.91 6.92 -8.33
C THR A 139 -7.71 6.51 -9.17
N LEU A 140 -6.58 7.21 -9.01
CA LEU A 140 -5.34 6.90 -9.73
C LEU A 140 -4.87 5.48 -9.37
N PHE A 141 -4.75 5.17 -8.08
CA PHE A 141 -4.29 3.88 -7.58
C PHE A 141 -5.16 2.72 -8.08
N THR A 142 -6.48 2.84 -7.96
CA THR A 142 -7.43 1.80 -8.40
C THR A 142 -7.42 1.68 -9.92
N GLY A 143 -7.39 2.80 -10.64
CA GLY A 143 -7.32 2.82 -12.10
C GLY A 143 -6.07 2.14 -12.63
N ALA A 144 -4.90 2.45 -12.08
CA ALA A 144 -3.65 1.81 -12.48
C ALA A 144 -3.61 0.32 -12.10
N SER A 145 -4.10 -0.05 -10.91
CA SER A 145 -4.21 -1.46 -10.49
C SER A 145 -5.13 -2.25 -11.43
N PHE A 146 -6.27 -1.66 -11.81
CA PHE A 146 -7.19 -2.26 -12.78
C PHE A 146 -6.55 -2.42 -14.17
N MET A 147 -5.89 -1.38 -14.67
CA MET A 147 -5.17 -1.45 -15.94
C MET A 147 -4.05 -2.50 -15.91
N GLY A 148 -3.34 -2.63 -14.79
CA GLY A 148 -2.37 -3.69 -14.56
C GLY A 148 -2.99 -5.08 -14.64
N LEU A 149 -4.16 -5.28 -14.04
CA LEU A 149 -4.94 -6.52 -14.13
C LEU A 149 -5.44 -6.83 -15.54
N VAL A 150 -5.88 -5.81 -16.29
CA VAL A 150 -6.32 -5.97 -17.69
C VAL A 150 -5.14 -6.34 -18.59
N SER A 151 -4.00 -5.65 -18.46
CA SER A 151 -2.80 -5.92 -19.26
C SER A 151 -2.26 -7.33 -19.02
N ILE A 152 -2.22 -7.83 -17.78
CA ILE A 152 -1.79 -9.21 -17.51
C ILE A 152 -2.75 -10.25 -18.08
N LYS A 153 -4.08 -10.01 -18.02
CA LYS A 153 -5.09 -10.87 -18.66
C LYS A 153 -4.93 -10.91 -20.18
N LYS A 154 -4.53 -9.79 -20.78
CA LYS A 154 -4.21 -9.66 -22.22
C LYS A 154 -2.79 -10.13 -22.58
N ARG A 155 -2.02 -10.71 -21.63
CA ARG A 155 -0.63 -11.16 -21.80
C ARG A 155 0.36 -10.05 -22.22
N ARG A 156 0.07 -8.79 -21.88
CA ARG A 156 0.93 -7.63 -22.14
C ARG A 156 1.79 -7.32 -20.92
N PHE A 157 2.89 -8.06 -20.77
CA PHE A 157 3.71 -8.03 -19.55
C PHE A 157 4.38 -6.67 -19.29
N GLU A 158 4.87 -6.01 -20.33
CA GLU A 158 5.51 -4.68 -20.18
C GLU A 158 4.51 -3.62 -19.72
N GLU A 159 3.30 -3.61 -20.30
CA GLU A 159 2.22 -2.72 -19.85
C GLU A 159 1.80 -3.01 -18.41
N HIS A 160 1.64 -4.29 -18.06
CA HIS A 160 1.32 -4.70 -16.68
C HIS A 160 2.35 -4.14 -15.69
N ARG A 161 3.65 -4.30 -16.00
CA ARG A 161 4.72 -3.77 -15.16
C ARG A 161 4.65 -2.25 -15.03
N ALA A 162 4.44 -1.53 -16.12
CA ALA A 162 4.34 -0.08 -16.11
C ALA A 162 3.15 0.41 -15.26
N TRP A 163 2.00 -0.24 -15.40
CA TRP A 163 0.82 0.09 -14.59
C TRP A 163 1.00 -0.24 -13.11
N MET A 164 1.62 -1.36 -12.77
CA MET A 164 1.88 -1.68 -11.36
C MET A 164 2.88 -0.74 -10.71
N LEU A 165 3.91 -0.28 -11.44
CA LEU A 165 4.81 0.76 -10.94
C LEU A 165 4.09 2.09 -10.72
N ARG A 166 3.19 2.49 -11.62
CA ARG A 166 2.39 3.72 -11.46
C ARG A 166 1.52 3.65 -10.21
N ALA A 167 0.79 2.54 -10.03
CA ALA A 167 -0.09 2.36 -8.87
C ALA A 167 0.66 2.62 -7.56
N TRP A 168 1.81 1.98 -7.37
CA TRP A 168 2.56 2.03 -6.11
C TRP A 168 3.53 3.20 -5.98
N PHE A 169 3.71 4.00 -7.02
CA PHE A 169 4.53 5.22 -6.92
C PHE A 169 3.78 6.38 -6.25
N TRP A 170 2.45 6.37 -6.28
CA TRP A 170 1.64 7.44 -5.71
C TRP A 170 1.28 7.25 -4.23
N VAL A 171 1.50 6.04 -3.70
CA VAL A 171 1.12 5.59 -2.35
C VAL A 171 2.36 5.51 -1.47
#